data_AF-A0A382P684-F1
#
_entry.id   AF-A0A382P684-F1
#
_cell.length_a   1.000
_cell.length_b   1.000
_cell.length_c   1.000
_cell.angle_alpha   90.00
_cell.angle_beta   90.00
_cell.angle_gamma   90.00
#
_symmetry.space_group_name_H-M   'P 1'
#
loop_
_entity.id
_entity.type
_entity.pdbx_description
1 polymer ?
#
loop_
_entity_poly.entity_id
_entity_poly.type
_entity_poly.pdbx_seq_one_letter_code
_entity_poly.pdbx_strand_id
1 'polypeptide(L)' 'MKADVTYFDLKSKKGKLLKSKIIANQVRINAKEIARLSANHFSVEDASLTTCKGVLPAWKIEAKSL' A
#
# COMPACT_ATOMS: atom_id res chain seq x y z
N MET A 1 -3.18 6.08 -6.82
CA MET A 1 -2.04 5.41 -6.16
C MET A 1 -0.79 6.17 -6.52
N LYS A 2 0.07 6.48 -5.53
CA LYS A 2 1.38 7.12 -5.74
C LYS A 2 2.44 6.27 -5.07
N ALA A 3 3.61 6.14 -5.69
CA ALA A 3 4.77 5.44 -5.14
C ALA A 3 6.04 6.13 -5.65
N ASP A 4 7.10 6.11 -4.86
CA ASP A 4 8.38 6.70 -5.27
C ASP A 4 9.08 5.84 -6.32
N VAL A 5 8.99 4.51 -6.17
CA VAL A 5 9.58 3.54 -7.08
C VAL A 5 8.58 2.43 -7.37
N THR A 6 8.55 2.00 -8.62
CA THR A 6 7.61 1.00 -9.13
C THR A 6 8.35 -0.01 -9.99
N TYR A 7 8.21 -1.30 -9.69
CA TYR A 7 8.73 -2.41 -10.47
C TYR A 7 7.58 -3.28 -10.97
N PHE A 8 7.62 -3.65 -12.24
CA PHE A 8 6.65 -4.57 -12.85
C PHE A 8 7.34 -5.58 -13.74
N ASP A 9 7.00 -6.84 -13.55
CA ASP A 9 7.33 -7.91 -14.48
C ASP A 9 6.09 -8.25 -15.30
N LEU A 10 6.14 -7.95 -16.59
CA LEU A 10 5.03 -8.18 -17.52
C LEU A 10 4.78 -9.67 -17.79
N LYS A 11 5.81 -10.52 -17.72
CA LYS A 11 5.68 -11.97 -17.96
C LYS A 11 4.98 -12.64 -16.78
N SER A 12 5.46 -12.38 -15.57
CA SER A 12 4.89 -13.01 -14.36
C SER A 12 3.70 -12.24 -13.77
N LYS A 13 3.40 -11.04 -14.28
CA LYS A 13 2.37 -10.11 -13.77
C LYS A 13 2.57 -9.69 -12.30
N LYS A 14 3.76 -9.95 -11.74
CA LYS A 14 4.17 -9.50 -10.41
C LYS A 14 4.59 -8.04 -10.46
N GLY A 15 4.43 -7.35 -9.34
CA GLY A 15 4.82 -5.95 -9.22
C GLY A 15 5.12 -5.57 -7.79
N LYS A 16 5.89 -4.51 -7.61
CA LYS A 16 6.24 -3.93 -6.32
C LYS A 16 6.15 -2.41 -6.39
N LEU A 17 5.59 -1.82 -5.35
CA LEU A 17 5.51 -0.38 -5.15
C LEU A 17 6.22 -0.02 -3.85
N LEU A 18 7.20 0.87 -3.91
CA LEU A 18 7.96 1.30 -2.74
C LEU A 18 7.56 2.71 -2.30
N LYS A 19 7.50 2.92 -0.98
CA LYS A 19 7.06 4.17 -0.33
C LYS A 19 5.73 4.64 -0.92
N SER A 20 4.75 3.78 -0.79
CA SER A 20 3.47 3.86 -1.48
C SER A 20 2.41 4.56 -0.66
N LYS A 21 1.59 5.37 -1.33
CA LYS A 21 0.37 5.96 -0.79
C LYS A 21 -0.82 5.61 -1.67
N ILE A 22 -1.79 4.91 -1.09
CA ILE A 22 -3.06 4.53 -1.72
C ILE A 22 -4.20 5.27 -1.06
N ILE A 23 -5.12 5.77 -1.87
CA ILE A 23 -6.42 6.28 -1.43
C ILE A 23 -7.45 5.51 -2.24
N ALA A 24 -8.20 4.63 -1.59
CA ALA A 24 -9.21 3.78 -2.23
C ALA A 24 -10.40 3.60 -1.26
N ASN A 25 -11.63 3.74 -1.76
CA ASN A 25 -12.87 3.57 -0.99
C ASN A 25 -12.81 4.15 0.44
N GLN A 26 -12.38 5.40 0.56
CA GLN A 26 -12.23 6.13 1.85
C GLN A 26 -11.10 5.65 2.77
N VAL A 27 -10.42 4.55 2.45
CA VAL A 27 -9.22 4.08 3.14
C VAL A 27 -7.99 4.76 2.56
N ARG A 28 -7.11 5.21 3.46
CA ARG A 28 -5.76 5.70 3.16
C ARG A 28 -4.77 4.68 3.67
N ILE A 29 -3.90 4.22 2.78
CA ILE A 29 -2.81 3.29 3.09
C ILE A 29 -1.50 4.02 2.79
N ASN A 30 -0.58 4.06 3.75
CA ASN A 30 0.82 4.33 3.46
C ASN A 30 1.62 3.08 3.80
N ALA A 31 2.47 2.62 2.89
CA ALA A 31 3.26 1.40 3.07
C ALA A 31 4.67 1.58 2.53
N LYS A 32 5.64 0.91 3.16
CA LYS A 32 7.01 0.88 2.64
C LYS A 32 7.10 0.04 1.38
N GLU A 33 6.41 -1.10 1.34
CA GLU A 33 6.31 -1.97 0.17
C GLU A 33 4.88 -2.51 0.00
N ILE A 34 4.41 -2.53 -1.24
CA ILE A 34 3.22 -3.25 -1.65
C ILE A 34 3.62 -4.14 -2.80
N ALA A 35 3.58 -5.46 -2.60
CA ALA A 35 3.90 -6.43 -3.63
C ALA A 35 2.63 -7.13 -4.12
N ARG A 36 2.47 -7.25 -5.43
CA ARG A 36 1.44 -8.08 -6.03
C ARG A 36 1.98 -9.50 -6.19
N LEU A 37 1.35 -10.45 -5.49
CA LEU A 37 1.73 -11.86 -5.52
C LEU A 37 0.99 -12.62 -6.64
N SER A 38 -0.30 -12.32 -6.83
CA SER A 38 -1.12 -12.86 -7.92
C SER A 38 -2.30 -11.92 -8.25
N ALA A 39 -3.29 -12.39 -9.02
CA ALA A 39 -4.49 -11.60 -9.26
C ALA A 39 -5.26 -11.39 -7.94
N ASN A 40 -5.51 -10.13 -7.57
CA ASN A 40 -6.19 -9.72 -6.34
C ASN A 40 -5.51 -10.13 -5.02
N HIS A 41 -4.27 -10.61 -5.06
CA HIS A 41 -3.50 -10.98 -3.86
C HIS A 41 -2.25 -10.10 -3.74
N PHE A 42 -2.14 -9.42 -2.61
CA PHE A 42 -1.08 -8.47 -2.33
C PHE A 42 -0.50 -8.73 -0.94
N SER A 43 0.80 -8.53 -0.80
CA SER A 43 1.43 -8.38 0.52
C SER A 43 1.77 -6.92 0.74
N VAL A 44 1.65 -6.47 1.98
CA VAL A 44 1.87 -5.08 2.36
C VAL A 44 2.79 -5.05 3.58
N GLU A 45 3.95 -4.42 3.44
CA GLU A 45 4.98 -4.38 4.49
C GLU A 45 5.18 -2.95 5.03
N ASP A 46 5.41 -2.87 6.34
CA ASP A 46 5.56 -1.64 7.13
C ASP A 46 4.50 -0.60 6.75
N ALA A 47 3.24 -0.90 7.08
CA ALA A 47 2.10 -0.15 6.62
C ALA A 47 1.29 0.52 7.72
N SER A 48 0.56 1.52 7.27
CA SER A 48 -0.42 2.23 8.05
C SER A 48 -1.74 2.37 7.32
N LEU A 49 -2.83 2.13 8.03
CA LEU A 49 -4.19 2.29 7.55
C LEU A 49 -4.95 3.32 8.38
N THR A 50 -5.70 4.18 7.71
CA THR A 50 -6.70 5.02 8.34
C THR A 50 -7.84 5.32 7.38
N THR A 51 -9.02 5.55 7.94
CA THR A 51 -10.19 6.02 7.18
C THR A 51 -10.37 7.55 7.35
N CYS A 52 -9.61 8.18 8.25
CA CYS A 52 -9.63 9.61 8.52
C CYS A 52 -9.16 10.44 7.32
N LYS A 53 -9.76 11.62 7.12
CA LYS A 53 -9.45 12.54 6.01
C LYS A 53 -8.50 13.70 6.38
N GLY A 54 -8.32 13.97 7.67
CA GLY A 54 -7.47 15.07 8.18
C GLY A 54 -5.98 14.77 8.17
N VAL A 55 -5.15 15.81 8.35
CA VAL A 55 -3.68 15.72 8.44
C VAL A 55 -3.26 14.89 9.65
N LEU A 56 -3.93 15.10 10.78
CA LEU A 56 -3.81 14.28 11.98
C LEU A 56 -5.01 13.33 12.04
N PRO A 57 -4.81 12.03 11.81
CA PRO A 57 -5.91 11.08 11.90
C PRO A 57 -6.27 10.84 13.37
N ALA A 58 -7.57 10.78 13.68
CA ALA A 58 -8.04 10.42 15.03
C ALA A 58 -7.64 8.99 15.42
N TRP A 59 -7.41 8.13 14.43
CA TRP A 59 -6.89 6.78 14.62
C TRP A 59 -6.09 6.32 13.40
N LYS A 60 -5.15 5.42 13.65
CA LYS A 60 -4.30 4.79 12.62
C LYS A 60 -3.95 3.39 13.10
N ILE A 61 -4.05 2.41 12.20
CA ILE A 61 -3.56 1.06 12.46
C ILE A 61 -2.17 0.96 11.85
N GLU A 62 -1.20 0.46 12.61
CA GLU A 62 0.15 0.17 12.14
C GLU A 62 0.34 -1.34 12.09
N ALA A 63 0.87 -1.83 10.99
CA ALA A 63 1.12 -3.25 10.79
C ALA A 63 2.48 -3.45 10.13
N LYS A 64 3.27 -4.36 10.70
CA LYS A 64 4.57 -4.71 10.14
C LYS A 64 4.43 -5.49 8.83
N SER A 65 3.46 -6.38 8.76
CA SER A 65 3.15 -7.20 7.58
C SER A 65 1.64 -7.49 7.54
N LEU A 66 1.03 -7.41 6.36
CA LEU A 66 -0.39 -7.66 6.04
C LEU A 66 -0.53 -8.44 4.73
#